data_AF-D3ANA6-F1
#
_entry.id   AF-D3ANA6-F1
#
_cell.length_a   1.000
_cell.length_b   1.000
_cell.length_c   1.000
_cell.angle_alpha   90.00
_cell.angle_beta   90.00
_cell.angle_gamma   90.00
#
_symmetry.space_group_name_H-M   'P 1'
#
loop_
_entity.id
_entity.type
_entity.pdbx_description
1 polymer ?
#
loop_
_entity_poly.entity_id
_entity_poly.type
_entity_poly.pdbx_seq_one_letter_code
_entity_poly.pdbx_strand_id
1 'polypeptide(L)'
;MKRKFLEDMGLTKEQVDSIMAENGNDIEAAKGDLEQVKTELEQTKTQLQEANTTIDGFKDYDQVKKQVEEYKTKYEQSKAEYETKIADMQFGTSLEAAITAAGGRNAKAVKALLDVEALKVSKDQTADIKAAIEACQKDNSYLFGANEPINNPVGPTNGPAIGITKEQFKTMGYKERLELKQSNPEKYAEMKGDN
;
A
#
# COMPACT_ATOMS: atom_id res chain seq x y z
N MET A 1 -59.97 -54.57 -29.31
CA MET A 1 -60.67 -55.85 -29.02
C MET A 1 -60.74 -56.71 -30.29
N LYS A 2 -60.88 -58.05 -30.21
CA LYS A 2 -61.01 -58.92 -31.41
C LYS A 2 -62.46 -59.34 -31.62
N ARG A 3 -63.04 -59.02 -32.78
CA ARG A 3 -64.43 -59.38 -33.14
C ARG A 3 -64.75 -60.87 -32.92
N LYS A 4 -63.86 -61.75 -33.39
CA LYS A 4 -63.99 -63.21 -33.26
C LYS A 4 -64.13 -63.69 -31.81
N PHE A 5 -63.46 -63.04 -30.86
CA PHE A 5 -63.55 -63.39 -29.44
C PHE A 5 -64.96 -63.11 -28.88
N LEU A 6 -65.60 -62.03 -29.32
CA LEU A 6 -66.96 -61.67 -28.90
C LEU A 6 -68.02 -62.57 -29.55
N GLU A 7 -67.82 -62.91 -30.82
CA GLU A 7 -68.67 -63.87 -31.55
C GLU A 7 -68.59 -65.27 -30.91
N ASP A 8 -67.39 -65.72 -30.55
CA ASP A 8 -67.16 -67.02 -29.89
C ASP A 8 -67.76 -67.08 -28.47
N MET A 9 -68.06 -65.93 -27.83
CA MET A 9 -68.80 -65.82 -26.56
C MET A 9 -70.32 -65.85 -26.71
N GLY A 10 -70.84 -66.00 -27.93
CA GLY A 10 -72.28 -66.13 -28.20
C GLY A 10 -73.04 -64.80 -28.33
N LEU A 11 -72.34 -63.68 -28.49
CA LEU A 11 -72.95 -62.37 -28.72
C LEU A 11 -73.49 -62.26 -30.16
N THR A 12 -74.60 -61.55 -30.34
CA THR A 12 -75.15 -61.29 -31.68
C THR A 12 -74.31 -60.27 -32.44
N LYS A 13 -74.35 -60.28 -33.78
CA LYS A 13 -73.58 -59.34 -34.61
C LYS A 13 -73.79 -57.87 -34.22
N GLU A 14 -75.02 -57.50 -33.90
CA GLU A 14 -75.38 -56.13 -33.48
C GLU A 14 -74.74 -55.75 -32.14
N GLN A 15 -74.72 -56.67 -31.17
CA GLN A 15 -74.04 -56.46 -29.88
C GLN A 15 -72.52 -56.36 -30.07
N VAL A 16 -71.96 -57.19 -30.94
CA VAL A 16 -70.53 -57.16 -31.28
C VAL A 16 -70.15 -55.85 -31.96
N ASP A 17 -70.97 -55.36 -32.89
CA ASP A 17 -70.73 -54.09 -33.59
C ASP A 17 -70.80 -52.89 -32.62
N SER A 18 -71.74 -52.88 -31.68
CA SER A 18 -71.83 -51.86 -30.63
C SER A 18 -70.59 -51.84 -29.73
N ILE A 19 -70.16 -53.01 -29.24
CA ILE A 19 -68.98 -53.13 -28.36
C ILE A 19 -67.70 -52.72 -29.10
N MET A 20 -67.56 -53.10 -30.37
CA MET A 20 -66.40 -52.73 -31.17
C MET A 20 -66.35 -51.23 -31.46
N ALA A 21 -67.49 -50.58 -31.66
CA ALA A 21 -67.58 -49.12 -31.83
C ALA A 21 -67.20 -48.37 -30.54
N GLU A 22 -67.73 -48.79 -29.39
CA GLU A 22 -67.42 -48.19 -28.09
C GLU A 22 -65.94 -48.42 -27.71
N ASN A 23 -65.40 -49.62 -27.94
CA ASN A 23 -63.97 -49.88 -27.77
C ASN A 23 -63.09 -49.07 -28.71
N GLY A 24 -63.56 -48.77 -29.93
CA GLY A 24 -62.88 -47.87 -30.86
C GLY A 24 -62.81 -46.45 -30.32
N ASN A 25 -63.94 -45.94 -29.81
CA ASN A 25 -64.01 -44.61 -29.19
C ASN A 25 -63.10 -44.51 -27.94
N ASP A 26 -63.10 -45.52 -27.07
CA ASP A 26 -62.23 -45.56 -25.89
C ASP A 26 -60.74 -45.57 -26.25
N ILE A 27 -60.36 -46.31 -27.29
CA ILE A 27 -58.98 -46.36 -27.78
C ILE A 27 -58.56 -45.01 -28.34
N GLU A 28 -59.42 -44.34 -29.11
CA GLU A 28 -59.11 -43.01 -29.65
C GLU A 28 -59.02 -41.95 -28.53
N ALA A 29 -59.90 -42.01 -27.52
CA ALA A 29 -59.80 -41.17 -26.33
C ALA A 29 -58.49 -41.41 -25.56
N ALA A 30 -58.15 -42.67 -25.29
CA ALA A 30 -56.92 -43.03 -24.59
C ALA A 30 -55.64 -42.66 -25.37
N LYS A 31 -55.67 -42.73 -26.71
CA LYS A 31 -54.57 -42.22 -27.55
C LYS A 31 -54.43 -40.71 -27.44
N GLY A 32 -55.54 -39.98 -27.47
CA GLY A 32 -55.56 -38.52 -27.29
C GLY A 32 -54.96 -38.12 -25.94
N ASP A 33 -55.40 -38.75 -24.85
CA ASP A 33 -54.85 -38.53 -23.51
C ASP A 33 -53.36 -38.86 -23.45
N LEU A 34 -52.93 -39.95 -24.10
CA LEU A 34 -51.53 -40.37 -24.12
C LEU A 34 -50.64 -39.42 -24.94
N GLU A 35 -51.13 -38.86 -26.05
CA GLU A 35 -50.43 -37.81 -26.80
C GLU A 35 -50.35 -36.51 -26.02
N GLN A 36 -51.42 -36.12 -25.32
CA GLN A 36 -51.43 -34.96 -24.45
C GLN A 36 -50.41 -35.13 -23.31
N VAL A 37 -50.45 -36.25 -22.59
CA VAL A 37 -49.51 -36.54 -21.50
C VAL A 37 -48.06 -36.59 -21.99
N LYS A 38 -47.80 -37.14 -23.18
CA LYS A 38 -46.45 -37.08 -23.78
C LYS A 38 -46.00 -35.66 -24.06
N THR A 39 -46.89 -34.82 -24.56
CA THR A 39 -46.60 -33.41 -24.85
C THR A 39 -46.29 -32.66 -23.55
N GLU A 40 -47.09 -32.86 -22.52
CA GLU A 40 -46.87 -32.27 -21.18
C GLU A 40 -45.56 -32.75 -20.56
N LEU A 41 -45.19 -34.02 -20.74
CA LEU A 41 -43.94 -34.59 -20.25
C LEU A 41 -42.73 -33.97 -20.95
N GLU A 42 -42.74 -33.86 -22.28
CA GLU A 42 -41.67 -33.22 -23.04
C GLU A 42 -41.52 -31.73 -22.68
N GLN A 43 -42.63 -31.01 -22.49
CA GLN A 43 -42.61 -29.62 -22.01
C GLN A 43 -41.98 -29.52 -20.61
N THR A 44 -42.40 -30.38 -19.68
CA THR A 44 -41.88 -30.42 -18.31
C THR A 44 -40.38 -30.74 -18.30
N LYS A 45 -39.95 -31.68 -19.14
CA LYS A 45 -38.53 -32.06 -19.27
C LYS A 45 -37.68 -30.92 -19.82
N THR A 46 -38.21 -30.17 -20.79
CA THR A 46 -37.56 -28.98 -21.34
C THR A 46 -37.39 -27.91 -20.26
N GLN A 47 -38.46 -27.60 -19.52
CA GLN A 47 -38.41 -26.64 -18.40
C GLN A 47 -37.41 -27.06 -17.31
N LEU A 48 -37.33 -28.36 -17.00
CA LEU A 48 -36.37 -28.90 -16.03
C LEU A 48 -34.93 -28.72 -16.53
N GLN A 49 -34.66 -28.95 -17.82
CA GLN A 49 -33.34 -28.74 -18.41
C GLN A 49 -32.94 -27.26 -18.41
N GLU A 50 -33.85 -26.35 -18.75
CA GLU A 50 -33.64 -24.91 -18.71
C GLU A 50 -33.37 -24.41 -17.28
N ALA A 51 -34.14 -24.89 -16.30
CA ALA A 51 -33.95 -24.57 -14.89
C ALA A 51 -32.57 -25.06 -14.39
N ASN A 52 -32.19 -26.30 -14.71
CA ASN A 52 -30.87 -26.83 -14.35
C ASN A 52 -29.73 -26.04 -15.00
N THR A 53 -29.86 -25.67 -16.28
CA THR A 53 -28.86 -24.84 -16.99
C THR A 53 -28.72 -23.46 -16.34
N THR A 54 -29.84 -22.87 -15.93
CA THR A 54 -29.90 -21.59 -15.24
C THR A 54 -29.26 -21.67 -13.85
N ILE A 55 -29.55 -22.73 -13.08
CA ILE A 55 -28.93 -23.03 -11.78
C ILE A 55 -27.41 -23.23 -11.92
N ASP A 56 -26.96 -23.93 -12.96
CA ASP A 56 -25.53 -24.08 -13.24
C ASP A 56 -24.86 -22.75 -13.60
N GLY A 57 -25.56 -21.85 -14.31
CA GLY A 57 -25.09 -20.48 -14.57
C GLY A 57 -24.96 -19.61 -13.32
N PHE A 58 -25.69 -19.93 -12.23
CA PHE A 58 -25.52 -19.26 -10.94
C PHE A 58 -24.28 -19.73 -10.15
N LYS A 59 -23.53 -20.76 -10.58
CA LYS A 59 -22.25 -21.13 -9.94
C LYS A 59 -21.19 -20.02 -10.02
N ASP A 60 -21.28 -19.14 -11.01
CA ASP A 60 -20.44 -17.94 -11.09
C ASP A 60 -20.69 -17.00 -9.91
N TYR A 61 -21.88 -17.01 -9.29
CA TYR A 61 -22.15 -16.21 -8.09
C TYR A 61 -21.28 -16.63 -6.90
N ASP A 62 -21.13 -17.94 -6.65
CA ASP A 62 -20.26 -18.43 -5.58
C ASP A 62 -18.79 -18.13 -5.87
N GLN A 63 -18.37 -18.20 -7.14
CA GLN A 63 -17.02 -17.83 -7.57
C GLN A 63 -16.77 -16.32 -7.40
N VAL A 64 -17.70 -15.48 -7.82
CA VAL A 64 -17.65 -14.02 -7.65
C VAL A 64 -17.66 -13.66 -6.16
N LYS A 65 -18.47 -14.30 -5.34
CA LYS A 65 -18.51 -14.09 -3.89
C LYS A 65 -17.17 -14.44 -3.23
N LYS A 66 -16.57 -15.57 -3.61
CA LYS A 66 -15.21 -15.94 -3.15
C LYS A 66 -14.16 -14.92 -3.56
N GLN A 67 -14.19 -14.47 -4.82
CA GLN A 67 -13.27 -13.45 -5.31
C GLN A 67 -13.44 -12.13 -4.57
N VAL A 68 -14.67 -11.72 -4.27
CA VAL A 68 -14.95 -10.50 -3.48
C VAL A 68 -14.41 -10.62 -2.06
N GLU A 69 -14.59 -11.76 -1.39
CA GLU A 69 -14.01 -12.00 -0.05
C GLU A 69 -12.47 -12.03 -0.07
N GLU A 70 -11.87 -12.64 -1.09
CA GLU A 70 -10.42 -12.66 -1.29
C GLU A 70 -9.87 -11.26 -1.56
N TYR A 71 -10.53 -10.48 -2.44
CA TYR A 71 -10.17 -9.09 -2.71
C TYR A 71 -10.31 -8.21 -1.47
N LYS A 72 -11.37 -8.39 -0.68
CA LYS A 72 -11.56 -7.67 0.59
C LYS A 72 -10.43 -7.99 1.57
N THR A 73 -10.07 -9.26 1.70
CA THR A 73 -8.97 -9.68 2.57
C THR A 73 -7.63 -9.10 2.11
N LYS A 74 -7.32 -9.18 0.82
CA LYS A 74 -6.11 -8.58 0.24
C LYS A 74 -6.08 -7.06 0.41
N TYR A 75 -7.23 -6.40 0.28
CA TYR A 75 -7.34 -4.95 0.47
C TYR A 75 -7.05 -4.54 1.92
N GLU A 76 -7.64 -5.21 2.91
CA GLU A 76 -7.39 -4.93 4.33
C GLU A 76 -5.93 -5.21 4.72
N GLN A 77 -5.35 -6.32 4.23
CA GLN A 77 -3.93 -6.62 4.42
C GLN A 77 -3.04 -5.53 3.81
N SER A 78 -3.32 -5.17 2.55
CA SER A 78 -2.56 -4.13 1.85
C SER A 78 -2.66 -2.78 2.56
N LYS A 79 -3.85 -2.42 3.06
CA LYS A 79 -4.05 -1.19 3.84
C LYS A 79 -3.21 -1.19 5.12
N ALA A 80 -3.25 -2.26 5.90
CA ALA A 80 -2.45 -2.39 7.13
C ALA A 80 -0.93 -2.34 6.83
N GLU A 81 -0.48 -2.98 5.74
CA GLU A 81 0.90 -2.90 5.29
C GLU A 81 1.31 -1.48 4.89
N TYR A 82 0.45 -0.75 4.17
CA TYR A 82 0.73 0.63 3.78
C TYR A 82 0.76 1.58 4.97
N GLU A 83 -0.18 1.44 5.90
CA GLU A 83 -0.18 2.22 7.15
C GLU A 83 1.10 1.96 7.96
N THR A 84 1.52 0.69 8.07
CA THR A 84 2.79 0.31 8.71
C THR A 84 3.99 0.92 7.99
N LYS A 85 4.05 0.81 6.65
CA LYS A 85 5.15 1.40 5.85
C LYS A 85 5.22 2.92 5.98
N ILE A 86 4.08 3.61 6.01
CA ILE A 86 4.03 5.06 6.19
C ILE A 86 4.55 5.43 7.58
N ALA A 87 4.07 4.75 8.63
CA ALA A 87 4.54 4.96 9.99
C ALA A 87 6.04 4.70 10.12
N ASP A 88 6.54 3.61 9.53
CA ASP A 88 7.96 3.26 9.51
C ASP A 88 8.82 4.30 8.78
N MET A 89 8.33 4.84 7.67
CA MET A 89 9.03 5.88 6.90
C MET A 89 9.08 7.21 7.67
N GLN A 90 7.97 7.62 8.28
CA GLN A 90 7.90 8.82 9.11
C GLN A 90 8.83 8.71 10.32
N PHE A 91 8.77 7.57 11.02
CA PHE A 91 9.64 7.28 12.14
C PHE A 91 11.11 7.25 11.72
N GLY A 92 11.44 6.56 10.63
CA GLY A 92 12.80 6.49 10.08
C GLY A 92 13.37 7.86 9.76
N THR A 93 12.57 8.73 9.15
CA THR A 93 12.97 10.11 8.81
C THR A 93 13.19 10.95 10.07
N SER A 94 12.30 10.84 11.06
CA SER A 94 12.43 11.53 12.35
C SER A 94 13.68 11.09 13.10
N LEU A 95 13.95 9.79 13.13
CA LEU A 95 15.14 9.21 13.75
C LEU A 95 16.43 9.67 13.05
N GLU A 96 16.47 9.64 11.71
CA GLU A 96 17.62 10.12 10.94
C GLU A 96 17.89 11.62 11.17
N ALA A 97 16.83 12.43 11.24
CA ALA A 97 16.94 13.85 11.58
C ALA A 97 17.48 14.05 13.00
N ALA A 98 17.00 13.29 13.98
CA ALA A 98 17.47 13.35 15.36
C ALA A 98 18.94 12.94 15.49
N ILE A 99 19.35 11.88 14.80
CA ILE A 99 20.75 11.43 14.76
C ILE A 99 21.64 12.51 14.14
N THR A 100 21.21 13.11 13.03
CA THR A 100 21.97 14.17 12.35
C THR A 100 22.08 15.41 13.23
N ALA A 101 20.99 15.80 13.90
CA ALA A 101 20.98 16.92 14.85
C ALA A 101 21.91 16.69 16.06
N ALA A 102 22.04 15.44 16.50
CA ALA A 102 23.01 15.03 17.52
C ALA A 102 24.47 14.92 16.99
N GLY A 103 24.71 15.23 15.72
CA GLY A 103 26.02 15.19 15.09
C GLY A 103 26.47 13.79 14.64
N GLY A 104 25.54 12.84 14.45
CA GLY A 104 25.87 11.51 13.94
C GLY A 104 26.56 11.55 12.57
N ARG A 105 27.76 10.99 12.47
CA ARG A 105 28.57 10.95 11.24
C ARG A 105 27.98 10.05 10.17
N ASN A 106 27.26 9.00 10.58
CA ASN A 106 26.56 8.09 9.69
C ASN A 106 25.25 7.63 10.34
N ALA A 107 24.13 8.20 9.88
CA ALA A 107 22.81 7.92 10.44
C ALA A 107 22.42 6.43 10.36
N LYS A 108 22.84 5.73 9.30
CA LYS A 108 22.58 4.29 9.13
C LYS A 108 23.33 3.44 10.15
N ALA A 109 24.59 3.77 10.43
CA ALA A 109 25.41 3.06 11.42
C ALA A 109 24.90 3.30 12.85
N VAL A 110 24.56 4.55 13.18
CA VAL A 110 23.99 4.89 14.50
C VAL A 110 22.63 4.22 14.67
N LYS A 111 21.75 4.28 13.66
CA LYS A 111 20.42 3.62 13.69
C LYS A 111 20.51 2.11 13.93
N ALA A 112 21.53 1.44 13.40
CA ALA A 112 21.74 0.00 13.61
C ALA A 112 22.11 -0.38 15.06
N LEU A 113 22.56 0.60 15.86
CA LEU A 113 22.89 0.42 17.27
C LEU A 113 21.73 0.78 18.20
N LEU A 114 20.64 1.34 17.66
CA LEU A 114 19.44 1.71 18.42
C LEU A 114 18.39 0.62 18.34
N ASP A 115 17.62 0.46 19.42
CA ASP A 115 16.44 -0.41 19.43
C ASP A 115 15.25 0.30 18.76
N VAL A 116 15.26 0.29 17.44
CA VAL A 116 14.26 0.95 16.59
C VAL A 116 12.85 0.44 16.90
N GLU A 117 12.67 -0.85 17.20
CA GLU A 117 11.35 -1.44 17.46
C GLU A 117 10.80 -0.98 18.81
N ALA A 118 11.62 -0.93 19.87
CA ALA A 118 11.21 -0.37 21.15
C ALA A 118 10.90 1.13 21.05
N LEU A 119 11.67 1.88 20.26
CA LEU A 119 11.47 3.31 20.06
C LEU A 119 10.20 3.62 19.25
N LYS A 120 9.81 2.77 18.30
CA LYS A 120 8.56 2.91 17.53
C LYS A 120 7.31 2.79 18.42
N VAL A 121 7.32 1.87 19.39
CA VAL A 121 6.17 1.63 20.26
C VAL A 121 6.16 2.48 21.53
N SER A 122 7.15 3.36 21.71
CA SER A 122 7.20 4.25 22.86
C SER A 122 6.04 5.25 22.88
N LYS A 123 5.55 5.56 24.08
CA LYS A 123 4.57 6.62 24.31
C LYS A 123 5.16 8.03 24.15
N ASP A 124 6.46 8.19 24.37
CA ASP A 124 7.16 9.47 24.21
C ASP A 124 8.38 9.27 23.30
N GLN A 125 8.09 9.05 22.01
CA GLN A 125 9.10 8.77 21.00
C GLN A 125 10.19 9.84 20.95
N THR A 126 9.87 11.12 21.18
CA THR A 126 10.85 12.20 21.09
C THR A 126 11.87 12.13 22.23
N ALA A 127 11.40 11.94 23.47
CA ALA A 127 12.28 11.82 24.63
C ALA A 127 13.14 10.54 24.55
N ASP A 128 12.54 9.43 24.17
CA ASP A 128 13.22 8.13 24.14
C ASP A 128 14.23 8.04 22.99
N ILE A 129 13.93 8.60 21.81
CA ILE A 129 14.91 8.70 20.72
C ILE A 129 16.12 9.52 21.17
N LYS A 130 15.89 10.66 21.84
CA LYS A 130 16.98 11.49 22.34
C LYS A 130 17.83 10.75 23.38
N ALA A 131 17.20 10.10 24.35
CA ALA A 131 17.89 9.32 25.37
C ALA A 131 18.71 8.17 24.77
N ALA A 132 18.15 7.46 23.78
CA ALA A 132 18.82 6.38 23.08
C ALA A 132 20.03 6.88 22.26
N ILE A 133 19.91 8.03 21.61
CA ILE A 133 21.03 8.67 20.89
C ILE A 133 22.12 9.12 21.87
N GLU A 134 21.77 9.72 23.01
CA GLU A 134 22.73 10.13 24.05
C GLU A 134 23.47 8.93 24.66
N ALA A 135 22.78 7.82 24.90
CA ALA A 135 23.39 6.57 25.34
C ALA A 135 24.36 6.02 24.27
N CYS A 136 23.90 5.97 23.01
CA CYS A 136 24.74 5.55 21.89
C CYS A 136 25.98 6.44 21.72
N GLN A 137 25.87 7.74 21.99
CA GLN A 137 26.99 8.69 21.93
C GLN A 137 28.03 8.46 23.03
N LYS A 138 27.60 8.06 24.24
CA LYS A 138 28.51 7.71 25.34
C LYS A 138 29.31 6.46 25.01
N ASP A 139 28.65 5.45 24.47
CA ASP A 139 29.26 4.15 24.18
C ASP A 139 30.05 4.15 22.86
N ASN A 140 29.62 4.95 21.88
CA ASN A 140 30.16 4.97 20.52
C ASN A 140 30.48 6.39 20.05
N SER A 141 31.21 7.16 20.87
CA SER A 141 31.53 8.57 20.61
C SER A 141 32.17 8.83 19.24
N TYR A 142 32.93 7.88 18.70
CA TYR A 142 33.56 7.94 17.38
C TYR A 142 32.54 8.02 16.22
N LEU A 143 31.30 7.59 16.41
CA LEU A 143 30.22 7.69 15.43
C LEU A 143 29.58 9.08 15.39
N PHE A 144 29.91 9.95 16.35
CA PHE A 144 29.37 11.29 16.46
C PHE A 144 30.46 12.34 16.21
N GLY A 145 30.04 13.52 15.79
CA GLY A 145 30.90 14.69 15.67
C GLY A 145 31.37 15.13 17.05
N ALA A 146 32.64 15.51 17.16
CA ALA A 146 33.12 16.16 18.37
C ALA A 146 32.52 17.57 18.41
N ASN A 147 31.73 17.88 19.44
CA ASN A 147 31.40 19.26 19.82
C ASN A 147 32.59 19.87 20.60
N GLU A 148 33.80 19.70 20.07
CA GLU A 148 34.96 20.39 20.62
C GLU A 148 34.90 21.84 20.12
N PRO A 149 34.96 22.84 21.02
CA PRO A 149 35.30 24.20 20.62
C PRO A 149 36.56 24.12 19.76
N ILE A 150 36.60 24.81 18.61
CA ILE A 150 37.83 24.93 17.82
C ILE A 150 38.86 25.64 18.70
N ASN A 151 39.65 24.86 19.43
CA ASN A 151 40.69 25.38 20.30
C ASN A 151 41.93 25.50 19.43
N ASN A 152 42.31 26.75 19.12
CA ASN A 152 43.16 27.19 18.01
C ASN A 152 42.52 27.13 16.61
N PRO A 153 41.75 28.16 16.21
CA PRO A 153 41.55 28.41 14.78
C PRO A 153 42.93 28.65 14.15
N VAL A 154 43.41 27.70 13.34
CA VAL A 154 44.57 27.96 12.47
C VAL A 154 44.14 29.02 11.46
N GLY A 155 44.86 30.14 11.46
CA GLY A 155 44.61 31.25 10.55
C GLY A 155 44.69 30.82 9.08
N PRO A 156 44.04 31.57 8.17
CA PRO A 156 43.98 31.20 6.77
C PRO A 156 45.38 31.01 6.18
N THR A 157 45.63 29.84 5.60
CA THR A 157 46.80 29.58 4.75
C THR A 157 46.70 30.44 3.49
N ASN A 158 47.38 31.59 3.50
CA ASN A 158 47.78 32.43 2.36
C ASN A 158 46.75 32.60 1.22
N GLY A 159 45.60 33.21 1.55
CA GLY A 159 44.83 34.08 0.65
C GLY A 159 44.93 35.53 1.17
N PRO A 160 44.77 36.56 0.32
CA PRO A 160 45.31 37.90 0.54
C PRO A 160 44.86 38.51 1.87
N ALA A 161 45.85 38.92 2.68
CA ALA A 161 45.66 39.46 4.01
C ALA A 161 44.79 40.72 4.00
N ILE A 162 43.66 40.66 4.71
CA ILE A 162 42.87 41.84 5.08
C ILE A 162 43.64 42.57 6.18
N GLY A 163 44.45 43.57 5.81
CA GLY A 163 45.02 44.52 6.76
C GLY A 163 46.41 45.02 6.38
N ILE A 164 46.50 46.33 6.10
CA ILE A 164 47.77 47.05 5.96
C ILE A 164 48.52 46.93 7.29
N THR A 165 49.75 46.41 7.26
CA THR A 165 50.63 46.33 8.43
C THR A 165 51.32 47.68 8.68
N LYS A 166 51.85 47.92 9.90
CA LYS A 166 52.56 49.18 10.22
C LYS A 166 53.77 49.45 9.31
N GLU A 167 54.47 48.40 8.88
CA GLU A 167 55.58 48.51 7.93
C GLU A 167 55.08 48.89 6.53
N GLN A 168 53.96 48.31 6.08
CA GLN A 168 53.32 48.71 4.83
C GLN A 168 52.82 50.16 4.88
N PHE A 169 52.30 50.62 6.02
CA PHE A 169 51.92 52.02 6.23
C PHE A 169 53.12 52.98 6.15
N LYS A 170 54.30 52.60 6.68
CA LYS A 170 55.54 53.39 6.56
C LYS A 170 56.09 53.45 5.12
N THR A 171 55.79 52.46 4.29
CA THR A 171 56.16 52.47 2.87
C THR A 171 55.12 53.13 1.96
N MET A 172 53.89 53.35 2.44
CA MET A 172 52.84 54.02 1.67
C MET A 172 53.17 55.47 1.36
N GLY A 173 52.83 55.90 0.14
CA GLY A 173 52.98 57.27 -0.31
C GLY A 173 52.03 58.23 0.40
N TYR A 174 52.32 59.53 0.33
CA TYR A 174 51.53 60.57 1.00
C TYR A 174 50.04 60.54 0.64
N LYS A 175 49.72 60.31 -0.64
CA LYS A 175 48.33 60.24 -1.12
C LYS A 175 47.56 59.06 -0.52
N GLU A 176 48.18 57.88 -0.46
CA GLU A 176 47.56 56.65 0.06
C GLU A 176 47.30 56.76 1.57
N ARG A 177 48.21 57.40 2.30
CA ARG A 177 48.01 57.72 3.72
C ARG A 177 46.89 58.73 3.94
N LEU A 178 46.74 59.71 3.05
CA LEU A 178 45.67 60.70 3.13
C LEU A 178 44.30 60.06 2.87
N GLU A 179 44.21 59.18 1.88
CA GLU A 179 43.00 58.39 1.61
C GLU A 179 42.66 57.47 2.77
N LEU A 180 43.66 56.82 3.40
CA LEU A 180 43.43 56.02 4.60
C LEU A 180 42.92 56.88 5.77
N LYS A 181 43.43 58.10 5.93
CA LYS A 181 42.94 59.05 6.95
C LYS A 181 41.50 59.50 6.68
N GLN A 182 41.10 59.65 5.42
CA GLN A 182 39.76 60.07 5.03
C GLN A 182 38.74 58.92 5.12
N SER A 183 39.14 57.71 4.73
CA SER A 183 38.27 56.53 4.68
C SER A 183 38.20 55.77 6.01
N ASN A 184 39.28 55.77 6.80
CA ASN A 184 39.32 55.11 8.10
C ASN A 184 40.25 55.85 9.10
N PRO A 185 39.75 56.93 9.73
CA PRO A 185 40.54 57.78 10.63
C PRO A 185 41.11 57.05 11.85
N GLU A 186 40.36 56.09 12.41
CA GLU A 186 40.78 55.30 13.56
C GLU A 186 41.96 54.39 13.22
N LYS A 187 41.89 53.70 12.08
CA LYS A 187 42.99 52.85 11.59
C LYS A 187 44.22 53.67 11.23
N TYR A 188 44.04 54.88 10.69
CA TYR A 188 45.15 55.81 10.48
C TYR A 188 45.81 56.23 11.81
N ALA A 189 45.03 56.51 12.85
CA ALA A 189 45.55 56.86 14.17
C ALA A 189 46.29 55.69 14.83
N GLU A 190 45.77 54.46 14.71
CA GLU A 190 46.39 53.23 15.21
C GLU A 190 47.74 52.92 14.52
N MET A 191 47.84 53.21 13.23
CA MET A 191 49.07 53.02 12.44
C MET A 191 50.08 54.16 12.60
N LYS A 192 49.62 55.36 13.00
CA LYS A 192 50.46 56.53 13.32
C LYS A 192 50.97 56.52 14.77
N GLY A 193 50.24 55.89 15.70
CA GLY A 193 50.52 55.91 17.13
C GLY A 193 51.95 55.51 17.49
N ASP A 194 52.55 56.34 18.36
CA ASP A 194 53.98 56.63 18.50
C ASP A 194 54.91 55.46 18.82
N ASN A 195 56.14 55.62 18.33
CA ASN A 195 57.35 55.37 19.10
C ASN A 195 57.89 56.74 19.54
#